data_AF-A0A9P7G7S1-F1
#
_entry.id   AF-A0A9P7G7S1-F1
#
_cell.length_a   1.000
_cell.length_b   1.000
_cell.length_c   1.000
_cell.angle_alpha   90.00
_cell.angle_beta   90.00
_cell.angle_gamma   90.00
#
_symmetry.space_group_name_H-M   'P 1'
#
loop_
_entity.id
_entity.type
_entity.pdbx_description
1 polymer ?
#
loop_
_entity_poly.entity_id
_entity_poly.type
_entity_poly.pdbx_seq_one_letter_code
_entity_poly.pdbx_strand_id
1 'polypeptide(L)'
;MRALSLAVLLCALQFCRAIDVYLNPQPNFLRSSLSPQHASAVLARHLGLESSEPLQDASRPQYNDELFVGKGASNAILLTVDENDAKAVLPQSLRPSFKLPTPPSVLVDSLSSVVSTYQHRAPHSFISIYDDGVSHVLEDVDSLSTFFESAETPSFAALQLTKLAKLRQTYGSASDEYAEAAGEILHFLERAFQNRSSLQVALLTFSASASPLAKRQQPSQAPLPSNQVPPQLPIGSAHAQGEVNVLRRQSRVAPASFVPAAQQRQERDPNPFVLLAGTVVALVLLIFLSISLLSSVGDNGLPSTLMATAVHVKKD
;
A
#
# COMPACT_ATOMS: atom_id res chain seq x y z
N MET A 1 10.45 -27.04 27.74
CA MET A 1 10.88 -25.63 27.56
C MET A 1 11.28 -25.27 26.12
N ARG A 2 11.89 -26.15 25.32
CA ARG A 2 12.30 -25.85 23.91
C ARG A 2 11.15 -25.47 22.96
N ALA A 3 9.97 -26.06 23.12
CA ALA A 3 8.80 -25.70 22.30
C ALA A 3 8.27 -24.28 22.60
N LEU A 4 8.45 -23.80 23.83
CA LEU A 4 7.98 -22.48 24.24
C LEU A 4 8.89 -21.36 23.69
N SER A 5 10.21 -21.57 23.67
CA SER A 5 11.14 -20.59 23.10
C SER A 5 10.98 -20.46 21.58
N LEU A 6 10.68 -21.57 20.90
CA LEU A 6 10.46 -21.57 19.44
C LEU A 6 9.14 -20.86 19.07
N ALA A 7 8.08 -21.05 19.87
CA ALA A 7 6.82 -20.31 19.72
C ALA A 7 6.98 -18.80 19.95
N VAL A 8 7.78 -18.38 20.94
CA VAL A 8 8.06 -16.96 21.19
C VAL A 8 8.90 -16.33 20.07
N LEU A 9 9.88 -17.06 19.53
CA LEU A 9 10.69 -16.60 18.39
C LEU A 9 9.84 -16.43 17.11
N LEU A 10 8.94 -17.39 16.84
CA LEU A 10 8.00 -17.31 15.71
C LEU A 10 6.97 -16.19 15.89
N CYS A 11 6.50 -15.95 17.12
CA CYS A 11 5.61 -14.81 17.40
C CYS A 11 6.32 -13.44 17.28
N ALA A 12 7.65 -13.38 17.46
CA ALA A 12 8.42 -12.16 17.26
C ALA A 12 8.73 -11.88 15.76
N LEU A 13 8.66 -12.91 14.91
CA LEU A 13 8.77 -12.81 13.45
C LEU A 13 7.43 -12.44 12.81
N GLN A 14 6.69 -11.51 13.40
CA GLN A 14 5.54 -10.90 12.73
C GLN A 14 6.10 -10.17 11.51
N PHE A 15 6.03 -10.82 10.34
CA PHE A 15 6.50 -10.27 9.09
C PHE A 15 5.81 -8.93 8.86
N CYS A 16 6.56 -7.84 9.01
CA CYS A 16 6.09 -6.52 8.62
C CYS A 16 5.70 -6.60 7.14
N ARG A 17 4.40 -6.50 6.86
CA ARG A 17 3.91 -6.39 5.50
C ARG A 17 4.31 -5.02 4.98
N ALA A 18 4.73 -4.96 3.73
CA ALA A 18 5.05 -3.70 3.08
C ALA A 18 4.35 -3.64 1.73
N ILE A 19 3.89 -2.44 1.36
CA ILE A 19 3.43 -2.17 0.00
C ILE A 19 4.67 -1.78 -0.79
N ASP A 20 5.04 -2.58 -1.78
CA ASP A 20 6.14 -2.23 -2.67
C ASP A 20 5.63 -1.31 -3.78
N VAL A 21 6.33 -0.19 -3.97
CA VAL A 21 5.98 0.83 -4.95
C VAL A 21 7.04 0.86 -6.04
N TYR A 22 6.61 0.73 -7.27
CA TYR A 22 7.45 0.75 -8.46
C TYR A 22 7.12 2.00 -9.28
N LEU A 23 8.12 2.80 -9.59
CA LEU A 23 7.97 4.03 -10.36
C LEU A 23 8.79 3.97 -11.64
N ASN A 24 8.22 4.41 -12.76
CA ASN A 24 8.96 4.66 -13.98
C ASN A 24 8.63 6.04 -14.56
N PRO A 25 9.65 6.86 -14.88
CA PRO A 25 11.08 6.61 -14.61
C PRO A 25 11.39 6.51 -13.11
N GLN A 26 12.38 5.69 -12.73
CA GLN A 26 12.75 5.51 -11.32
C GLN A 26 13.53 6.74 -10.81
N PRO A 27 13.06 7.42 -9.77
CA PRO A 27 13.81 8.51 -9.14
C PRO A 27 14.99 7.97 -8.32
N ASN A 28 16.19 8.52 -8.54
CA ASN A 28 17.43 8.05 -7.89
C ASN A 28 17.58 8.51 -6.42
N PHE A 29 16.74 9.45 -5.98
CA PHE A 29 16.88 10.13 -4.69
C PHE A 29 15.93 9.61 -3.60
N LEU A 30 15.07 8.62 -3.91
CA LEU A 30 14.12 8.11 -2.93
C LEU A 30 14.80 7.24 -1.88
N ARG A 31 14.33 7.37 -0.63
CA ARG A 31 14.67 6.42 0.43
C ARG A 31 13.95 5.10 0.15
N SER A 32 14.58 3.99 0.55
CA SER A 32 14.02 2.64 0.39
C SER A 32 12.73 2.41 1.18
N SER A 33 12.45 3.22 2.20
CA SER A 33 11.23 3.20 3.00
C SER A 33 10.73 4.63 3.22
N LEU A 34 9.42 4.85 3.04
CA LEU A 34 8.77 6.15 3.20
C LEU A 34 7.57 6.02 4.15
N SER A 35 7.26 7.10 4.88
CA SER A 35 5.99 7.20 5.61
C SER A 35 4.82 7.28 4.62
N PRO A 36 3.59 6.90 5.03
CA PRO A 36 2.39 7.02 4.19
C PRO A 36 2.19 8.42 3.58
N GLN A 37 2.44 9.47 4.37
CA GLN A 37 2.31 10.86 3.92
C GLN A 37 3.35 11.19 2.84
N HIS A 38 4.62 10.85 3.07
CA HIS A 38 5.69 11.11 2.10
C HIS A 38 5.52 10.29 0.83
N ALA A 39 5.10 9.03 0.94
CA ALA A 39 4.82 8.20 -0.21
C ALA A 39 3.67 8.77 -1.07
N SER A 40 2.61 9.27 -0.44
CA SER A 40 1.51 9.91 -1.17
C SER A 40 1.98 11.18 -1.88
N ALA A 41 2.78 12.02 -1.24
CA ALA A 41 3.33 13.22 -1.88
C ALA A 41 4.26 12.86 -3.07
N VAL A 42 5.12 11.85 -2.89
CA VAL A 42 6.00 11.35 -3.95
C VAL A 42 5.19 10.77 -5.12
N LEU A 43 4.14 9.99 -4.85
CA LEU A 43 3.26 9.45 -5.87
C LEU A 43 2.49 10.55 -6.62
N ALA A 44 1.90 11.51 -5.90
CA ALA A 44 1.18 12.62 -6.51
C ALA A 44 2.09 13.47 -7.40
N ARG A 45 3.33 13.74 -6.97
CA ARG A 45 4.33 14.45 -7.79
C ARG A 45 4.80 13.62 -8.97
N HIS A 46 5.05 12.32 -8.77
CA HIS A 46 5.46 11.40 -9.83
C HIS A 46 4.41 11.27 -10.93
N LEU A 47 3.13 11.36 -10.57
CA LEU A 47 1.99 11.29 -11.49
C LEU A 47 1.52 12.66 -11.99
N GLY A 48 2.22 13.75 -11.68
CA GLY A 48 1.85 15.10 -12.12
C GLY A 48 0.54 15.65 -11.54
N LEU A 49 0.04 15.07 -10.44
CA LEU A 49 -1.22 15.48 -9.81
C LEU A 49 -1.06 16.68 -8.90
N GLU A 50 0.05 16.76 -8.16
CA GLU A 50 0.28 17.87 -7.23
C GLU A 50 1.68 18.42 -7.38
N SER A 51 1.71 19.72 -7.63
CA SER A 51 2.89 20.45 -8.03
C SER A 51 3.40 21.35 -6.88
N SER A 52 2.56 21.58 -5.87
CA SER A 52 2.74 22.66 -4.88
C SER A 52 2.94 22.19 -3.44
N GLU A 53 2.94 20.89 -3.14
CA GLU A 53 3.18 20.43 -1.77
C GLU A 53 4.69 20.31 -1.48
N PRO A 54 5.26 21.14 -0.58
CA PRO A 54 6.64 21.02 -0.20
C PRO A 54 6.84 19.72 0.58
N LEU A 55 7.74 18.85 0.09
CA LEU A 55 8.15 17.66 0.83
C LEU A 55 8.88 18.10 2.11
N GLN A 56 8.22 17.95 3.26
CA GLN A 56 8.69 18.46 4.55
C GLN A 56 10.02 17.84 5.01
N ASP A 57 10.39 16.66 4.50
CA ASP A 57 11.67 15.97 4.81
C ASP A 57 12.79 16.30 3.80
N ALA A 58 12.67 17.39 3.03
CA ALA A 58 13.70 17.89 2.13
C ALA A 58 14.83 18.64 2.88
N SER A 59 15.39 18.01 3.92
CA SER A 59 16.68 18.41 4.51
C SER A 59 17.83 18.39 3.48
N ARG A 60 17.58 17.84 2.27
CA ARG A 60 18.47 17.94 1.11
C ARG A 60 17.88 18.91 0.07
N PRO A 61 18.58 20.02 -0.26
CA PRO A 61 18.12 21.01 -1.24
C PRO A 61 17.96 20.46 -2.67
N GLN A 62 18.49 19.27 -2.98
CA GLN A 62 18.40 18.63 -4.29
C GLN A 62 16.97 18.28 -4.75
N TYR A 63 15.99 18.25 -3.85
CA TYR A 63 14.61 17.85 -4.20
C TYR A 63 13.84 18.92 -4.98
N ASN A 64 14.31 20.17 -4.96
CA ASN A 64 13.61 21.31 -5.54
C ASN A 64 14.05 21.64 -6.97
N ASP A 65 15.26 21.23 -7.39
CA ASP A 65 15.87 21.70 -8.65
C ASP A 65 15.54 20.82 -9.89
N GLU A 66 15.20 19.53 -9.73
CA GLU A 66 15.03 18.63 -10.89
C GLU A 66 13.62 18.62 -11.53
N LEU A 67 12.62 19.20 -10.86
CA LEU A 67 11.22 19.05 -11.26
C LEU A 67 10.46 20.32 -10.95
N PHE A 68 10.46 21.30 -11.85
CA PHE A 68 9.27 22.15 -11.93
C PHE A 68 9.01 22.96 -13.20
N VAL A 69 10.02 23.32 -14.00
CA VAL A 69 9.78 24.23 -15.15
C VAL A 69 9.98 23.53 -16.49
N GLY A 70 8.89 23.29 -17.21
CA GLY A 70 8.91 23.04 -18.65
C GLY A 70 8.82 21.59 -19.15
N LYS A 71 8.62 20.57 -18.29
CA LYS A 71 8.50 19.17 -18.76
C LYS A 71 7.17 18.85 -19.49
N GLY A 72 6.19 19.74 -19.46
CA GLY A 72 4.85 19.46 -19.98
C GLY A 72 4.15 18.38 -19.16
N ALA A 73 2.83 18.29 -19.27
CA ALA A 73 2.10 17.19 -18.66
C ALA A 73 2.28 15.94 -19.55
N SER A 74 2.85 14.88 -18.99
CA SER A 74 2.95 13.57 -19.65
C SER A 74 1.77 12.69 -19.26
N ASN A 75 1.49 11.65 -20.04
CA ASN A 75 0.49 10.67 -19.63
C ASN A 75 0.94 9.99 -18.33
N ALA A 76 -0.01 9.62 -17.48
CA ALA A 76 0.29 9.00 -16.20
C ALA A 76 -0.69 7.86 -15.90
N ILE A 77 -0.17 6.77 -15.34
CA ILE A 77 -0.96 5.62 -14.92
C ILE A 77 -0.59 5.16 -13.51
N LEU A 78 -1.60 4.97 -12.68
CA LEU A 78 -1.51 4.36 -11.36
C LEU A 78 -2.15 2.97 -11.38
N LEU A 79 -1.40 1.94 -11.07
CA LEU A 79 -1.88 0.56 -11.02
C LEU A 79 -1.73 0.01 -9.61
N THR A 80 -2.71 -0.76 -9.18
CA THR A 80 -2.65 -1.52 -7.92
C THR A 80 -2.86 -3.01 -8.20
N VAL A 81 -2.02 -3.87 -7.63
CA VAL A 81 -2.04 -5.32 -7.87
C VAL A 81 -1.79 -6.10 -6.57
N ASP A 82 -2.39 -7.29 -6.47
CA ASP A 82 -2.11 -8.21 -5.37
C ASP A 82 -0.69 -8.78 -5.48
N GLU A 83 0.01 -8.92 -4.36
CA GLU A 83 1.40 -9.39 -4.30
C GLU A 83 1.57 -10.81 -4.86
N ASN A 84 0.54 -11.67 -4.72
CA ASN A 84 0.60 -13.02 -5.28
C ASN A 84 0.56 -13.00 -6.82
N ASP A 85 -0.06 -11.96 -7.41
CA ASP A 85 -0.21 -11.79 -8.85
C ASP A 85 0.88 -10.88 -9.44
N ALA A 86 1.53 -10.06 -8.61
CA ALA A 86 2.57 -9.11 -9.00
C ALA A 86 3.74 -9.77 -9.75
N LYS A 87 4.17 -10.96 -9.32
CA LYS A 87 5.30 -11.67 -9.95
C LYS A 87 5.05 -12.07 -11.41
N ALA A 88 3.78 -12.26 -11.79
CA ALA A 88 3.42 -12.66 -13.14
C ALA A 88 3.35 -11.45 -14.10
N VAL A 89 3.11 -10.25 -13.58
CA VAL A 89 2.92 -9.03 -14.39
C VAL A 89 4.10 -8.05 -14.34
N LEU A 90 4.99 -8.18 -13.36
CA LEU A 90 6.13 -7.28 -13.21
C LEU A 90 7.26 -7.66 -14.18
N PRO A 91 7.76 -6.71 -14.99
CA PRO A 91 8.97 -6.94 -15.77
C PRO A 91 10.16 -7.24 -14.87
N GLN A 92 11.00 -8.21 -15.24
CA GLN A 92 12.14 -8.65 -14.42
C GLN A 92 13.19 -7.54 -14.21
N SER A 93 13.24 -6.55 -15.10
CA SER A 93 14.12 -5.39 -14.99
C SER A 93 13.66 -4.37 -13.94
N LEU A 94 12.38 -4.41 -13.55
CA LEU A 94 11.79 -3.40 -12.67
C LEU A 94 12.14 -3.72 -11.21
N ARG A 95 12.66 -2.71 -10.51
CA ARG A 95 12.98 -2.80 -9.07
C ARG A 95 12.02 -1.92 -8.27
N PRO A 96 11.69 -2.30 -7.03
CA PRO A 96 10.92 -1.43 -6.14
C PRO A 96 11.67 -0.10 -5.95
N SER A 97 10.95 1.01 -6.10
CA SER A 97 11.47 2.36 -5.84
C SER A 97 11.54 2.61 -4.34
N PHE A 98 10.50 2.23 -3.60
CA PHE A 98 10.45 2.29 -2.13
C PHE A 98 9.39 1.35 -1.59
N LYS A 99 9.44 1.10 -0.28
CA LYS A 99 8.49 0.30 0.47
C LYS A 99 7.65 1.18 1.39
N LEU A 100 6.36 0.86 1.53
CA LEU A 100 5.49 1.46 2.51
C LEU A 100 5.29 0.51 3.69
N PRO A 101 5.77 0.85 4.90
CA PRO A 101 5.57 0.00 6.06
C PRO A 101 4.08 -0.01 6.43
N THR A 102 3.48 -1.20 6.50
CA THR A 102 2.12 -1.37 7.02
C THR A 102 2.20 -2.01 8.41
N PRO A 103 1.52 -1.45 9.43
CA PRO A 103 1.44 -2.08 10.73
C PRO A 103 0.83 -3.47 10.60
N PRO A 104 1.34 -4.50 11.30
CA PRO A 104 0.82 -5.86 11.19
C PRO A 104 -0.64 -5.98 11.66
N SER A 105 -1.15 -5.00 12.41
CA SER A 105 -2.54 -4.91 12.85
C SER A 105 -3.51 -4.47 11.75
N VAL A 106 -3.02 -3.89 10.65
CA VAL A 106 -3.84 -3.35 9.57
C VAL A 106 -3.83 -4.36 8.42
N LEU A 107 -4.98 -4.98 8.18
CA LEU A 107 -5.20 -5.80 6.99
C LEU A 107 -5.56 -4.87 5.83
N VAL A 108 -4.78 -4.95 4.76
CA VAL A 108 -5.01 -4.20 3.52
C VAL A 108 -5.65 -5.17 2.52
N ASP A 109 -6.97 -5.17 2.50
CA ASP A 109 -7.73 -6.01 1.55
C ASP A 109 -7.73 -5.40 0.14
N SER A 110 -7.62 -4.07 0.06
CA SER A 110 -7.67 -3.32 -1.19
C SER A 110 -7.02 -1.94 -1.04
N LEU A 111 -6.50 -1.42 -2.16
CA LEU A 111 -6.04 -0.04 -2.32
C LEU A 111 -7.04 0.82 -3.11
N SER A 112 -8.31 0.41 -3.21
CA SER A 112 -9.35 1.14 -3.94
C SER A 112 -9.52 2.58 -3.46
N SER A 113 -9.36 2.85 -2.15
CA SER A 113 -9.40 4.22 -1.61
C SER A 113 -8.27 5.10 -2.15
N VAL A 114 -7.09 4.53 -2.40
CA VAL A 114 -5.96 5.22 -3.05
C VAL A 114 -6.33 5.51 -4.50
N VAL A 115 -6.81 4.50 -5.24
CA VAL A 115 -7.23 4.65 -6.64
C VAL A 115 -8.27 5.77 -6.78
N SER A 116 -9.37 5.72 -6.02
CA SER A 116 -10.42 6.74 -6.06
C SER A 116 -9.91 8.13 -5.66
N THR A 117 -9.01 8.23 -4.69
CA THR A 117 -8.42 9.52 -4.29
C THR A 117 -7.63 10.15 -5.45
N TYR A 118 -6.82 9.35 -6.15
CA TYR A 118 -5.98 9.84 -7.25
C TYR A 118 -6.81 10.18 -8.49
N GLN A 119 -7.82 9.38 -8.81
CA GLN A 119 -8.78 9.74 -9.86
C GLN A 119 -9.55 11.00 -9.55
N HIS A 120 -9.97 11.21 -8.29
CA HIS A 120 -10.67 12.43 -7.91
C HIS A 120 -9.79 13.69 -8.05
N ARG A 121 -8.47 13.53 -7.89
CA ARG A 121 -7.50 14.62 -8.09
C ARG A 121 -7.13 14.86 -9.55
N ALA A 122 -7.20 13.82 -10.39
CA ALA A 122 -6.80 13.88 -11.79
C ALA A 122 -7.44 15.01 -12.61
N PRO A 123 -8.74 15.36 -12.47
CA PRO A 123 -9.37 16.45 -13.20
C PRO A 123 -8.73 17.83 -13.00
N HIS A 124 -7.90 18.00 -11.98
CA HIS A 124 -7.19 19.25 -11.74
C HIS A 124 -5.92 19.41 -12.59
N SER A 125 -5.37 18.30 -13.09
CA SER A 125 -4.09 18.30 -13.83
C SER A 125 -4.20 17.68 -15.23
N PHE A 126 -5.24 16.88 -15.48
CA PHE A 126 -5.43 16.12 -16.71
C PHE A 126 -6.75 16.46 -17.37
N ILE A 127 -6.73 16.56 -18.70
CA ILE A 127 -7.91 16.85 -19.52
C ILE A 127 -8.67 15.55 -19.80
N SER A 128 -7.93 14.47 -20.05
CA SER A 128 -8.48 13.17 -20.40
C SER A 128 -8.23 12.19 -19.27
N ILE A 129 -9.29 11.54 -18.80
CA ILE A 129 -9.25 10.59 -17.68
C ILE A 129 -9.91 9.30 -18.13
N TYR A 130 -9.21 8.19 -17.97
CA TYR A 130 -9.78 6.87 -18.21
C TYR A 130 -10.72 6.51 -17.07
N ASP A 131 -11.99 6.29 -17.41
CA ASP A 131 -13.01 5.81 -16.49
C ASP A 131 -13.81 4.68 -17.15
N ASP A 132 -13.77 3.49 -16.53
CA ASP A 132 -14.50 2.29 -16.97
C ASP A 132 -15.86 2.15 -16.25
N GLY A 133 -16.38 3.26 -15.70
CA GLY A 133 -17.78 3.42 -15.31
C GLY A 133 -18.15 2.99 -13.89
N VAL A 134 -17.71 1.83 -13.36
CA VAL A 134 -18.29 1.35 -12.08
C VAL A 134 -17.32 0.69 -11.09
N SER A 135 -16.12 0.26 -11.47
CA SER A 135 -15.26 -0.45 -10.51
C SER A 135 -13.77 -0.13 -10.57
N HIS A 136 -13.33 0.74 -11.46
CA HIS A 136 -11.90 1.01 -11.69
C HIS A 136 -11.09 -0.30 -11.89
N VAL A 137 -11.77 -1.34 -12.37
CA VAL A 137 -11.21 -2.65 -12.63
C VAL A 137 -10.77 -2.66 -14.07
N LEU A 138 -9.53 -3.06 -14.32
CA LEU A 138 -9.08 -3.27 -15.69
C LEU A 138 -9.67 -4.59 -16.20
N GLU A 139 -10.72 -4.51 -17.02
CA GLU A 139 -11.28 -5.68 -17.71
C GLU A 139 -10.50 -6.04 -18.97
N ASP A 140 -10.07 -5.00 -19.70
CA ASP A 140 -9.42 -5.10 -21.01
C ASP A 140 -8.21 -4.14 -21.13
N VAL A 141 -7.04 -4.72 -21.42
CA VAL A 141 -5.78 -4.00 -21.58
C VAL A 141 -5.73 -3.26 -22.93
N ASP A 142 -6.46 -3.72 -23.94
CA ASP A 142 -6.47 -3.10 -25.28
C ASP A 142 -7.21 -1.76 -25.26
N SER A 143 -8.32 -1.68 -24.54
CA SER A 143 -9.05 -0.43 -24.31
C SER A 143 -8.17 0.62 -23.62
N LEU A 144 -7.40 0.21 -22.60
CA LEU A 144 -6.45 1.10 -21.91
C LEU A 144 -5.30 1.55 -22.82
N SER A 145 -4.78 0.65 -23.65
CA SER A 145 -3.73 0.96 -24.61
C SER A 145 -4.22 1.97 -25.65
N THR A 146 -5.39 1.71 -26.22
CA THR A 146 -6.05 2.58 -27.21
C THR A 146 -6.32 3.97 -26.63
N PHE A 147 -6.73 4.05 -25.37
CA PHE A 147 -6.93 5.33 -24.69
C PHE A 147 -5.65 6.18 -24.62
N PHE A 148 -4.50 5.59 -24.26
CA PHE A 148 -3.24 6.34 -24.21
C PHE A 148 -2.65 6.64 -25.61
N GLU A 149 -2.88 5.77 -26.59
CA GLU A 149 -2.38 5.96 -27.96
C GLU A 149 -3.18 7.01 -28.73
N SER A 150 -4.48 7.14 -28.46
CA SER A 150 -5.37 8.15 -29.07
C SER A 150 -5.36 9.50 -28.36
N ALA A 151 -4.70 9.61 -27.20
CA ALA A 151 -4.66 10.81 -26.40
C ALA A 151 -3.79 11.92 -27.04
N GLU A 152 -4.42 12.96 -27.57
CA GLU A 152 -3.73 14.17 -28.03
C GLU A 152 -3.28 15.07 -26.87
N THR A 153 -3.95 14.93 -25.72
CA THR A 153 -3.70 15.69 -24.49
C THR A 153 -3.18 14.80 -23.38
N PRO A 154 -2.56 15.36 -22.32
CA PRO A 154 -2.17 14.58 -21.16
C PRO A 154 -3.36 13.80 -20.59
N SER A 155 -3.15 12.48 -20.49
CA SER A 155 -4.15 11.52 -20.06
C SER A 155 -3.75 10.85 -18.75
N PHE A 156 -4.74 10.56 -17.91
CA PHE A 156 -4.55 9.88 -16.64
C PHE A 156 -5.43 8.64 -16.53
N ALA A 157 -4.88 7.56 -15.95
CA ALA A 157 -5.67 6.40 -15.54
C ALA A 157 -5.22 5.93 -14.14
N ALA A 158 -6.16 5.50 -13.31
CA ALA A 158 -5.84 4.81 -12.07
C ALA A 158 -6.74 3.59 -11.92
N LEU A 159 -6.15 2.40 -11.77
CA LEU A 159 -6.87 1.13 -11.92
C LEU A 159 -6.39 0.08 -10.91
N GLN A 160 -7.26 -0.87 -10.62
CA GLN A 160 -6.99 -2.05 -9.81
C GLN A 160 -7.08 -3.32 -10.65
N LEU A 161 -6.02 -4.13 -10.62
CA LEU A 161 -5.91 -5.37 -11.40
C LEU A 161 -6.61 -6.54 -10.69
N THR A 162 -7.94 -6.43 -10.48
CA THR A 162 -8.70 -7.49 -9.79
C THR A 162 -9.00 -8.71 -10.65
N LYS A 163 -8.92 -8.59 -11.99
CA LYS A 163 -9.14 -9.68 -12.96
C LYS A 163 -8.24 -10.88 -12.67
N LEU A 164 -6.95 -10.65 -12.40
CA LEU A 164 -5.98 -11.71 -12.10
C LEU A 164 -6.32 -12.46 -10.80
N ALA A 165 -6.70 -11.73 -9.75
CA ALA A 165 -7.10 -12.35 -8.49
C ALA A 165 -8.34 -13.23 -8.69
N LYS A 166 -9.33 -12.80 -9.49
CA LYS A 166 -10.52 -13.59 -9.83
C LYS A 166 -10.19 -14.83 -10.66
N LEU A 167 -9.32 -14.70 -11.67
CA LEU A 167 -8.87 -15.83 -12.50
C LEU A 167 -8.10 -16.85 -11.66
N ARG A 168 -7.16 -16.39 -10.82
CA ARG A 168 -6.40 -17.25 -9.90
C ARG A 168 -7.31 -18.00 -8.92
N GLN A 169 -8.35 -17.35 -8.40
CA GLN A 169 -9.31 -18.00 -7.50
C GLN A 169 -10.20 -19.01 -8.22
N THR A 170 -10.60 -18.73 -9.46
CA THR A 170 -11.52 -19.57 -10.23
C THR A 170 -10.83 -20.76 -10.89
N TYR A 171 -9.70 -20.52 -11.57
CA TYR A 171 -9.01 -21.49 -12.42
C TYR A 171 -7.63 -21.91 -11.87
N GLY A 172 -7.08 -21.16 -10.93
CA GLY A 172 -5.73 -21.38 -10.39
C GLY A 172 -4.67 -20.52 -11.09
N SER A 173 -3.52 -20.32 -10.43
CA SER A 173 -2.41 -19.53 -11.00
C SER A 173 -1.63 -20.25 -12.11
N ALA A 174 -1.94 -21.52 -12.37
CA ALA A 174 -1.32 -22.34 -13.41
C ALA A 174 -2.25 -22.56 -14.62
N SER A 175 -3.43 -21.92 -14.64
CA SER A 175 -4.36 -22.05 -15.74
C SER A 175 -3.91 -21.21 -16.94
N ASP A 176 -4.32 -21.62 -18.14
CA ASP A 176 -4.00 -20.91 -19.37
C ASP A 176 -4.64 -19.52 -19.38
N GLU A 177 -5.87 -19.37 -18.85
CA GLU A 177 -6.57 -18.08 -18.77
C GLU A 177 -5.85 -17.07 -17.86
N TYR A 178 -5.30 -17.54 -16.75
CA TYR A 178 -4.49 -16.70 -15.86
C TYR A 178 -3.18 -16.28 -16.55
N ALA A 179 -2.50 -17.22 -17.20
CA ALA A 179 -1.23 -16.98 -17.87
C ALA A 179 -1.39 -16.00 -19.05
N GLU A 180 -2.46 -16.15 -19.84
CA GLU A 180 -2.80 -15.26 -20.95
C GLU A 180 -3.05 -13.82 -20.45
N ALA A 181 -3.95 -13.65 -19.47
CA ALA A 181 -4.26 -12.33 -18.93
C ALA A 181 -3.05 -11.66 -18.23
N ALA A 182 -2.22 -12.44 -17.53
CA ALA A 182 -0.98 -11.93 -16.94
C ALA A 182 0.02 -11.50 -18.02
N GLY A 183 0.13 -12.28 -19.11
CA GLY A 183 0.97 -11.98 -20.26
C GLY A 183 0.58 -10.69 -20.98
N GLU A 184 -0.72 -10.45 -21.19
CA GLU A 184 -1.24 -9.20 -21.77
C GLU A 184 -0.83 -7.97 -20.93
N ILE A 185 -1.05 -8.05 -19.61
CA ILE A 185 -0.69 -6.95 -18.69
C ILE A 185 0.83 -6.75 -18.66
N LEU A 186 1.61 -7.83 -18.62
CA LEU A 186 3.07 -7.76 -18.65
C LEU A 186 3.57 -7.07 -19.92
N HIS A 187 3.06 -7.47 -21.09
CA HIS A 187 3.47 -6.90 -22.38
C HIS A 187 3.09 -5.41 -22.48
N PHE A 188 1.90 -5.03 -22.00
CA PHE A 188 1.51 -3.61 -21.88
C PHE A 188 2.48 -2.83 -20.98
N LEU A 189 2.80 -3.37 -19.80
CA LEU A 189 3.73 -2.77 -18.87
C LEU A 189 5.12 -2.64 -19.48
N GLU A 190 5.66 -3.68 -20.11
CA GLU A 190 6.96 -3.63 -20.78
C GLU A 190 7.02 -2.52 -21.84
N ARG A 191 5.97 -2.37 -22.66
CA ARG A 191 5.85 -1.28 -23.63
C ARG A 191 5.83 0.09 -22.93
N ALA A 192 5.05 0.23 -21.87
CA ALA A 192 4.96 1.45 -21.06
C ALA A 192 6.30 1.82 -20.41
N PHE A 193 7.06 0.82 -19.91
CA PHE A 193 8.36 1.01 -19.27
C PHE A 193 9.47 1.37 -20.28
N GLN A 194 9.40 0.84 -21.50
CA GLN A 194 10.34 1.16 -22.57
C GLN A 194 10.13 2.59 -23.11
N ASN A 195 8.89 3.07 -23.18
CA ASN A 195 8.57 4.41 -23.66
C ASN A 195 8.66 5.48 -22.55
N ARG A 196 9.87 5.67 -22.02
CA ARG A 196 10.14 6.51 -20.82
C ARG A 196 9.68 7.97 -20.91
N SER A 197 9.53 8.51 -22.12
CA SER A 197 9.19 9.91 -22.32
C SER A 197 7.69 10.20 -22.37
N SER A 198 6.85 9.20 -22.67
CA SER A 198 5.42 9.45 -22.90
C SER A 198 4.54 9.10 -21.71
N LEU A 199 4.92 8.12 -20.88
CA LEU A 199 4.05 7.55 -19.85
C LEU A 199 4.78 7.39 -18.51
N GLN A 200 4.28 8.08 -17.49
CA GLN A 200 4.66 7.91 -16.10
C GLN A 200 3.87 6.76 -15.50
N VAL A 201 4.56 5.73 -15.01
CA VAL A 201 3.93 4.56 -14.42
C VAL A 201 4.21 4.55 -12.92
N ALA A 202 3.16 4.39 -12.12
CA ALA A 202 3.24 4.03 -10.71
C ALA A 202 2.49 2.72 -10.49
N LEU A 203 3.15 1.71 -9.96
CA LEU A 203 2.57 0.41 -9.66
C LEU A 203 2.76 0.08 -8.19
N LEU A 204 1.67 -0.24 -7.49
CA LEU A 204 1.65 -0.58 -6.07
C LEU A 204 1.26 -2.04 -5.91
N THR A 205 2.10 -2.82 -5.24
CA THR A 205 1.81 -4.22 -4.93
C THR A 205 1.45 -4.34 -3.44
N PHE A 206 0.32 -4.96 -3.11
CA PHE A 206 -0.12 -5.15 -1.73
C PHE A 206 -0.46 -6.61 -1.44
N SER A 207 -0.22 -7.04 -0.21
CA SER A 207 -0.51 -8.41 0.23
C SER A 207 -1.95 -8.50 0.71
N ALA A 208 -2.91 -8.90 -0.14
CA ALA A 208 -4.26 -9.15 0.35
C ALA A 208 -4.20 -10.31 1.35
N SER A 209 -4.84 -10.12 2.51
CA SER A 209 -4.99 -11.23 3.43
C SER A 209 -5.80 -12.30 2.72
N ALA A 210 -5.26 -13.51 2.59
CA ALA A 210 -6.06 -14.66 2.16
C ALA A 210 -7.28 -14.70 3.09
N SER A 211 -8.46 -14.37 2.55
CA SER A 211 -9.70 -14.37 3.32
C SER A 211 -9.76 -15.73 4.00
N PRO A 212 -9.67 -15.80 5.34
CA PRO A 212 -9.68 -17.09 6.01
C PRO A 212 -11.00 -17.73 5.65
N LEU A 213 -10.88 -18.75 4.81
CA LEU A 213 -11.91 -19.61 4.24
C LEU A 213 -13.23 -19.43 4.98
N ALA A 214 -14.20 -18.79 4.31
CA ALA A 214 -15.52 -18.41 4.80
C ALA A 214 -15.91 -19.21 6.04
N LYS A 215 -15.72 -18.61 7.22
CA LYS A 215 -16.14 -19.18 8.48
C LYS A 215 -17.65 -19.36 8.37
N ARG A 216 -18.04 -20.61 8.09
CA ARG A 216 -19.38 -21.21 8.12
C ARG A 216 -20.42 -20.19 8.58
N GLN A 217 -21.21 -19.65 7.65
CA GLN A 217 -22.35 -18.79 7.94
C GLN A 217 -23.10 -19.39 9.13
N GLN A 218 -22.95 -18.75 10.29
CA GLN A 218 -23.75 -19.07 11.45
C GLN A 218 -25.17 -18.66 11.04
N PRO A 219 -26.17 -19.56 11.12
CA PRO A 219 -27.53 -19.24 10.68
C PRO A 219 -27.98 -17.98 11.38
N SER A 220 -28.39 -17.00 10.59
CA SER A 220 -28.86 -15.69 11.01
C SER A 220 -29.87 -15.86 12.15
N GLN A 221 -29.46 -15.60 13.39
CA GLN A 221 -30.41 -15.50 14.48
C GLN A 221 -31.29 -14.29 14.17
N ALA A 222 -32.60 -14.53 14.14
CA ALA A 222 -33.58 -13.49 13.87
C ALA A 222 -33.32 -12.29 14.80
N PRO A 223 -33.20 -11.06 14.25
CA PRO A 223 -33.02 -9.88 15.07
C PRO A 223 -34.20 -9.75 16.03
N LEU A 224 -33.92 -9.55 17.32
CA LEU A 224 -34.95 -9.17 18.28
C LEU A 224 -35.64 -7.88 17.80
N PRO A 225 -36.96 -7.76 17.96
CA PRO A 225 -37.70 -6.57 17.55
C PRO A 225 -37.12 -5.34 18.24
N SER A 226 -36.65 -4.37 17.44
CA SER A 226 -36.18 -3.09 17.93
C SER A 226 -37.34 -2.34 18.59
N ASN A 227 -37.17 -1.99 19.86
CA ASN A 227 -38.07 -1.14 20.62
C ASN A 227 -37.95 0.31 20.09
N GLN A 228 -38.50 0.58 18.91
CA GLN A 228 -38.51 1.91 18.31
C GLN A 228 -39.55 2.78 19.02
N VAL A 229 -39.08 3.78 19.75
CA VAL A 229 -39.90 4.91 20.20
C VAL A 229 -40.30 5.72 18.96
N PRO A 230 -41.58 6.07 18.77
CA PRO A 230 -42.08 6.69 17.55
C PRO A 230 -41.44 8.07 17.26
N PRO A 231 -41.23 8.42 15.98
CA PRO A 231 -40.64 9.69 15.58
C PRO A 231 -41.57 10.86 15.93
N GLN A 232 -41.02 11.86 16.61
CA GLN A 232 -41.70 13.14 16.84
C GLN A 232 -41.73 13.93 15.53
N LEU A 233 -42.93 14.24 15.05
CA LEU A 233 -43.17 15.08 13.88
C LEU A 233 -42.87 16.55 14.23
N PRO A 234 -42.11 17.27 13.39
CA PRO A 234 -41.97 18.73 13.51
C PRO A 234 -43.32 19.40 13.22
N ILE A 235 -43.87 20.07 14.24
CA ILE A 235 -45.08 20.89 14.12
C ILE A 235 -44.66 22.26 13.56
N GLY A 236 -45.12 22.55 12.34
CA GLY A 236 -45.47 23.90 11.90
C GLY A 236 -44.35 24.74 11.27
N SER A 237 -44.53 25.08 9.99
CA SER A 237 -44.77 26.48 9.57
C SER A 237 -45.14 26.51 8.09
N ALA A 238 -46.44 26.71 7.85
CA ALA A 238 -46.92 27.36 6.64
C ALA A 238 -46.34 28.78 6.57
N HIS A 239 -46.11 29.32 5.37
CA HIS A 239 -46.77 30.53 4.84
C HIS A 239 -45.95 31.21 3.73
N ALA A 240 -46.70 31.85 2.82
CA ALA A 240 -46.31 32.95 1.91
C ALA A 240 -45.64 32.61 0.56
N GLN A 241 -46.54 32.34 -0.39
CA GLN A 241 -46.47 32.72 -1.80
C GLN A 241 -46.33 34.25 -1.91
N GLY A 242 -45.33 34.73 -2.65
CA GLY A 242 -45.02 36.16 -2.79
C GLY A 242 -44.01 36.43 -3.89
N GLU A 243 -44.54 36.66 -5.08
CA GLU A 243 -43.88 37.24 -6.25
C GLU A 243 -43.49 38.71 -5.95
N VAL A 244 -42.21 39.08 -5.95
CA VAL A 244 -41.78 40.46 -6.28
C VAL A 244 -40.34 40.46 -6.84
N ASN A 245 -40.25 41.09 -8.00
CA ASN A 245 -39.06 41.60 -8.69
C ASN A 245 -38.31 42.67 -7.83
N VAL A 246 -37.26 43.29 -8.37
CA VAL A 246 -36.63 44.57 -7.91
C VAL A 246 -35.33 44.45 -7.08
N LEU A 247 -34.22 44.67 -7.81
CA LEU A 247 -33.15 45.66 -7.59
C LEU A 247 -32.46 45.80 -6.22
N ARG A 248 -31.12 45.78 -6.33
CA ARG A 248 -30.18 46.73 -5.70
C ARG A 248 -30.18 46.75 -4.17
N ARG A 249 -29.13 46.19 -3.59
CA ARG A 249 -28.31 46.92 -2.61
C ARG A 249 -26.95 46.27 -2.44
N GLN A 250 -25.94 47.00 -2.88
CA GLN A 250 -24.60 46.95 -2.33
C GLN A 250 -24.71 47.06 -0.81
N SER A 251 -24.28 46.03 -0.08
CA SER A 251 -23.97 46.17 1.35
C SER A 251 -22.56 45.68 1.58
N ARG A 252 -21.72 46.67 1.80
CA ARG A 252 -20.33 46.62 2.23
C ARG A 252 -20.33 46.04 3.65
N VAL A 253 -19.87 44.80 3.82
CA VAL A 253 -19.59 44.22 5.14
C VAL A 253 -18.08 44.02 5.25
N ALA A 254 -17.54 44.60 6.32
CA ALA A 254 -16.12 44.65 6.65
C ALA A 254 -15.53 43.25 6.91
N PRO A 255 -14.21 43.07 6.72
CA PRO A 255 -13.55 41.80 6.94
C PRO A 255 -13.38 41.54 8.44
N ALA A 256 -14.07 40.52 8.95
CA ALA A 256 -13.78 39.93 10.25
C ALA A 256 -12.46 39.14 10.12
N SER A 257 -11.41 39.65 10.77
CA SER A 257 -10.12 38.99 10.94
C SER A 257 -10.29 37.71 11.76
N PHE A 258 -10.46 36.58 11.08
CA PHE A 258 -10.45 35.27 11.69
C PHE A 258 -9.00 34.83 11.84
N VAL A 259 -8.48 34.88 13.07
CA VAL A 259 -7.17 34.32 13.43
C VAL A 259 -7.38 32.83 13.66
N PRO A 260 -6.91 31.92 12.78
CA PRO A 260 -6.99 30.51 13.05
C PRO A 260 -6.02 30.17 14.18
N ALA A 261 -6.56 29.64 15.28
CA ALA A 261 -5.77 29.02 16.32
C ALA A 261 -4.93 27.90 15.67
N ALA A 262 -3.63 28.14 15.57
CA ALA A 262 -2.64 27.16 15.15
C ALA A 262 -2.61 26.03 16.18
N GLN A 263 -3.46 25.03 15.97
CA GLN A 263 -3.44 23.81 16.73
C GLN A 263 -2.23 23.00 16.23
N GLN A 264 -1.07 23.26 16.86
CA GLN A 264 0.12 22.44 16.74
C GLN A 264 -0.24 21.00 17.09
N ARG A 265 -0.53 20.22 16.05
CA ARG A 265 -0.68 18.77 16.13
C ARG A 265 0.72 18.24 16.35
N GLN A 266 1.09 18.10 17.63
CA GLN A 266 2.37 17.58 18.07
C GLN A 266 2.49 16.15 17.56
N GLU A 267 3.17 16.02 16.42
CA GLU A 267 3.58 14.76 15.83
C GLU A 267 4.50 14.09 16.85
N ARG A 268 3.92 13.18 17.61
CA ARG A 268 4.61 12.48 18.68
C ARG A 268 5.49 11.46 17.98
N ASP A 269 6.71 11.88 17.63
CA ASP A 269 7.73 10.98 17.11
C ASP A 269 7.78 9.72 17.98
N PRO A 270 7.75 8.52 17.39
CA PRO A 270 7.80 7.28 18.16
C PRO A 270 9.06 7.32 19.03
N ASN A 271 8.86 7.38 20.35
CA ASN A 271 9.91 7.58 21.33
C ASN A 271 11.11 6.66 21.01
N PRO A 272 12.33 7.19 20.82
CA PRO A 272 13.52 6.39 20.52
C PRO A 272 13.81 5.33 21.58
N PHE A 273 13.26 5.52 22.79
CA PHE A 273 13.27 4.55 23.88
C PHE A 273 12.64 3.20 23.53
N VAL A 274 11.59 3.15 22.70
CA VAL A 274 10.92 1.89 22.34
C VAL A 274 11.82 1.05 21.45
N LEU A 275 12.50 1.69 20.50
CA LEU A 275 13.44 1.03 19.59
C LEU A 275 14.65 0.50 20.35
N LEU A 276 15.24 1.32 21.23
CA LEU A 276 16.36 0.92 22.07
C LEU A 276 16.01 -0.27 22.98
N ALA A 277 14.89 -0.18 23.70
CA ALA A 277 14.43 -1.25 24.60
C ALA A 277 14.18 -2.56 23.84
N GLY A 278 13.57 -2.48 22.65
CA GLY A 278 13.36 -3.64 21.79
C GLY A 278 14.68 -4.32 21.38
N THR A 279 15.67 -3.55 20.93
CA THR A 279 17.00 -4.11 20.58
C THR A 279 17.70 -4.76 21.77
N VAL A 280 17.65 -4.15 22.96
CA VAL A 280 18.31 -4.70 24.15
C VAL A 280 17.70 -6.04 24.54
N VAL A 281 16.36 -6.14 24.54
CA VAL A 281 15.66 -7.39 24.84
C VAL A 281 15.99 -8.48 23.81
N ALA A 282 16.03 -8.14 22.52
CA ALA A 282 16.40 -9.08 21.47
C ALA A 282 17.84 -9.61 21.63
N LEU A 283 18.78 -8.73 22.01
CA LEU A 283 20.19 -9.09 22.21
C LEU A 283 20.37 -10.02 23.42
N VAL A 284 19.67 -9.75 24.52
CA VAL A 284 19.66 -10.63 25.71
C VAL A 284 19.10 -12.00 25.35
N LEU A 285 17.99 -12.07 24.62
CA LEU A 285 17.41 -13.34 24.18
C LEU A 285 18.37 -14.13 23.27
N LEU A 286 19.08 -13.46 22.36
CA LEU A 286 20.07 -14.08 21.49
C LEU A 286 21.25 -14.68 22.28
N ILE A 287 21.73 -13.98 23.31
CA ILE A 287 22.78 -14.48 24.20
C ILE A 287 22.31 -15.72 24.95
N PHE A 288 21.13 -15.68 25.57
CA PHE A 288 20.57 -16.84 26.29
C PHE A 288 20.33 -18.05 25.38
N LEU A 289 19.88 -17.82 24.14
CA LEU A 289 19.68 -18.86 23.14
C LEU A 289 21.02 -19.51 22.75
N SER A 290 22.06 -18.69 22.58
CA SER A 290 23.41 -19.16 22.24
C SER A 290 24.00 -20.03 23.35
N ILE A 291 23.87 -19.60 24.61
CA ILE A 291 24.31 -20.38 25.77
C ILE A 291 23.52 -21.69 25.87
N SER A 292 22.21 -21.65 25.68
CA SER A 292 21.37 -22.86 25.73
C SER A 292 21.71 -23.87 24.63
N LEU A 293 22.04 -23.40 23.42
CA LEU A 293 22.52 -24.24 22.33
C LEU A 293 23.86 -24.89 22.68
N LEU A 294 24.79 -24.11 23.24
CA LEU A 294 26.11 -24.60 23.61
C LEU A 294 26.03 -25.65 24.72
N SER A 295 25.21 -25.41 25.75
CA SER A 295 24.98 -26.37 26.83
C SER A 295 24.32 -27.66 26.33
N SER A 296 23.44 -27.59 25.33
CA SER A 296 22.80 -28.79 24.78
C SER A 296 23.76 -29.74 24.05
N VAL A 297 24.89 -29.24 23.54
CA VAL A 297 25.87 -30.10 22.84
C VAL A 297 26.74 -30.85 23.85
N GLY A 298 26.91 -30.31 25.06
CA GLY A 298 27.79 -30.87 26.09
C GLY A 298 27.27 -32.11 26.83
N ASP A 299 25.95 -32.36 26.84
CA ASP A 299 25.35 -33.47 27.60
C ASP A 299 25.34 -34.82 26.85
N ASN A 300 25.82 -34.86 25.61
CA ASN A 300 26.02 -36.13 24.92
C ASN A 300 27.28 -36.78 25.50
N GLY A 301 27.10 -37.63 26.51
CA GLY A 301 28.16 -38.51 27.02
C GLY A 301 28.87 -39.18 25.86
N LEU A 302 30.20 -39.04 25.83
CA LEU A 302 31.05 -39.60 24.77
C LEU A 302 30.67 -41.07 24.55
N PRO A 303 30.47 -41.51 23.30
CA PRO A 303 30.04 -42.86 23.01
C PRO A 303 31.03 -43.85 23.65
N SER A 304 30.49 -44.83 24.40
CA SER A 304 31.24 -45.81 25.19
C SER A 304 32.21 -46.68 24.37
N THR A 305 32.21 -46.54 23.04
CA THR A 305 33.15 -47.18 22.12
C THR A 305 34.59 -46.71 22.29
N LEU A 306 34.85 -45.55 22.92
CA LEU A 306 36.22 -45.09 23.25
C LEU A 306 36.73 -45.58 24.62
N MET A 307 35.88 -46.15 25.47
CA MET A 307 36.27 -46.61 26.82
C MET A 307 36.55 -48.12 26.92
N ALA A 308 36.30 -48.89 25.85
CA ALA A 308 36.34 -50.36 25.88
C ALA A 308 37.68 -51.02 25.50
N THR A 309 38.74 -50.27 25.17
CA THR A 309 40.03 -50.84 24.73
C THR A 309 41.14 -50.77 25.78
N ALA A 310 40.88 -51.28 26.98
CA ALA A 310 41.92 -51.65 27.94
C ALA A 310 41.90 -53.17 28.15
N VAL A 311 42.33 -53.91 27.13
CA VAL A 311 42.51 -55.37 27.22
C VAL A 311 43.75 -55.62 28.07
N HIS A 312 43.51 -56.19 29.26
CA HIS A 312 44.52 -56.70 30.18
C HIS A 312 45.34 -57.80 29.49
N VAL A 313 46.61 -57.54 29.20
CA VAL A 313 47.56 -58.59 28.80
C VAL A 313 48.12 -59.23 30.06
N LYS A 314 47.69 -60.47 30.34
CA LYS A 314 48.26 -61.35 31.36
C LYS A 314 49.51 -61.99 30.76
N LYS A 315 50.66 -61.78 31.40
CA LYS A 315 51.95 -62.33 30.97
C LYS A 315 52.27 -63.51 31.90
N ASP A 316 52.32 -64.70 31.31
CA ASP A 316 52.94 -65.90 31.90
C ASP A 316 54.47 -65.83 31.74
#